data_AF-A0A8C5WVS0-F1
#
_entry.id   AF-A0A8C5WVS0-F1
#
_cell.length_a   1.000
_cell.length_b   1.000
_cell.length_c   1.000
_cell.angle_alpha   90.00
_cell.angle_beta   90.00
_cell.angle_gamma   90.00
#
_symmetry.space_group_name_H-M   'P 1'
#
loop_
_entity.id
_entity.type
_entity.pdbx_description
1 polymer ?
#
loop_
_entity_poly.entity_id
_entity_poly.type
_entity_poly.pdbx_seq_one_letter_code
_entity_poly.pdbx_strand_id
1 'polypeptide(L)'
;LPGETGNNEMVQIRGLQGEGLHAHGRGCGGTHCLLSADKYSDFVVHEIGKEGETIHLDDFSVPVDKEDPPEEIFTVLSPEEKQRLEDLQLFKNKESSVSIEVIEDTKEKRTIIHQAVKSLFPGLETKTENQDGKKCIVAYHAAGKKSLANPRKHSWPKSRGNYCHFVLYKENKDTMDAINMLSKYLRVKPTIFSYMGTKDKRAITVQKIAVLKITAQRLAHLNKCLMNCKLGNFSYKNHPLKLGELQGNHFTVGLSVFLLIIWYNLTKCVWIFRAILQSNWNEAIDLILKPRPGVERGSLVKCREEWARTKDPAAAFKTLLQKRCVEGQLLWGLSKYGLKNIVSAFNMITRNYRLMYIHSYQSYVWNNMVSQRIEEYGLRAVPGDLVLKGGTAVHIEEVDVDNYTIHEVVMPLPGFDVIYPKHKIGESYKEMLASDNLDINNMKHKIRDYSLSGAYRKIIIRPQNVSWELIEYDDPKIPLFTTDLDKLEGKVPATLARGKYKALKMEFSLPPSAYATMAIREVLKLDTSIKSQSQLNTTWLR
;
A
#
# COMPACT_ATOMS: atom_id res chain seq x y z
N LEU A 1 29.22 6.54 46.17
CA LEU A 1 29.65 7.74 46.93
C LEU A 1 30.95 8.25 46.32
N PRO A 2 31.17 9.57 46.21
CA PRO A 2 30.68 10.41 45.12
C PRO A 2 31.79 11.23 44.44
N GLY A 3 31.46 11.98 43.38
CA GLY A 3 32.33 12.98 42.77
C GLY A 3 31.67 13.68 41.59
N GLU A 4 31.05 14.83 41.86
CA GLU A 4 30.55 15.84 40.91
C GLU A 4 31.70 16.36 40.01
N THR A 5 31.49 16.81 38.76
CA THR A 5 30.95 18.14 38.43
C THR A 5 30.51 18.20 36.95
N GLY A 6 29.48 19.00 36.69
CA GLY A 6 28.80 19.08 35.40
C GLY A 6 29.48 19.96 34.35
N ASN A 7 28.99 19.81 33.12
CA ASN A 7 28.89 20.93 32.19
C ASN A 7 27.65 20.76 31.30
N ASN A 8 26.90 21.86 31.22
CA ASN A 8 25.67 22.04 30.45
C ASN A 8 25.93 21.99 28.95
N GLU A 9 25.39 20.99 28.26
CA GLU A 9 24.89 21.14 26.89
C GLU A 9 23.61 20.31 26.74
N MET A 10 22.46 20.94 27.00
CA MET A 10 21.16 20.38 26.63
C MET A 10 21.01 20.39 25.10
N VAL A 11 21.50 19.34 24.45
CA VAL A 11 21.06 18.98 23.09
C VAL A 11 20.08 17.82 23.24
N GLN A 12 18.84 18.12 23.61
CA GLN A 12 17.75 17.14 23.59
C GLN A 12 17.30 16.91 22.14
N ILE A 13 17.88 15.92 21.48
CA ILE A 13 17.23 15.22 20.35
C ILE A 13 16.58 13.95 20.93
N ARG A 14 15.43 14.13 21.59
CA ARG A 14 14.57 13.03 22.07
C ARG A 14 13.96 12.30 20.88
N GLY A 15 14.05 10.98 20.88
CA GLY A 15 13.52 10.11 19.84
C GLY A 15 12.24 9.40 20.28
N LEU A 16 11.16 9.66 19.54
CA LEU A 16 10.35 8.70 18.77
C LEU A 16 9.38 7.69 19.41
N GLN A 17 9.24 7.56 20.73
CA GLN A 17 8.03 6.95 21.34
C GLN A 17 7.59 7.58 22.67
N GLY A 18 8.37 8.53 23.20
CA GLY A 18 8.07 9.24 24.45
C GLY A 18 6.95 10.28 24.38
N GLU A 19 6.19 10.37 23.28
CA GLU A 19 5.22 11.45 23.04
C GLU A 19 3.83 10.93 22.61
N GLY A 20 3.35 9.78 23.13
CA GLY A 20 1.91 9.49 23.03
C GLY A 20 1.39 8.06 22.94
N LEU A 21 2.20 7.00 23.03
CA LEU A 21 1.73 5.60 23.02
C LEU A 21 2.27 4.84 24.23
N HIS A 22 1.66 5.05 25.39
CA HIS A 22 2.19 4.58 26.68
C HIS A 22 1.45 3.36 27.27
N ALA A 23 0.21 3.09 26.82
CA ALA A 23 -0.65 2.08 27.41
C ALA A 23 -0.59 0.70 26.71
N HIS A 24 -0.80 -0.36 27.48
CA HIS A 24 -0.94 -1.76 27.04
C HIS A 24 -2.18 -2.39 27.70
N GLY A 25 -2.82 -3.35 27.04
CA GLY A 25 -4.13 -3.89 27.45
C GLY A 25 -4.12 -4.91 28.60
N ARG A 26 -2.96 -5.43 29.01
CA ARG A 26 -2.81 -6.41 30.12
C ARG A 26 -1.49 -6.21 30.85
N GLY A 27 -1.48 -6.55 32.16
CA GLY A 27 -0.33 -6.54 33.06
C GLY A 27 0.47 -7.86 33.14
N CYS A 28 0.37 -8.75 32.15
CA CYS A 28 1.25 -9.92 32.10
C CYS A 28 2.68 -9.50 31.76
N GLY A 29 3.68 -10.07 32.45
CA GLY A 29 5.09 -9.77 32.22
C GLY A 29 5.47 -9.98 30.75
N GLY A 30 6.11 -8.96 30.15
CA GLY A 30 6.54 -9.00 28.75
C GLY A 30 7.57 -10.11 28.53
N THR A 31 7.38 -10.91 27.48
CA THR A 31 8.38 -11.87 27.02
C THR A 31 9.31 -11.21 26.02
N HIS A 32 10.63 -11.36 26.21
CA HIS A 32 11.63 -10.89 25.26
C HIS A 32 11.61 -11.75 24.00
N CYS A 33 10.76 -11.39 23.02
CA CYS A 33 10.82 -11.95 21.68
C CYS A 33 11.14 -10.82 20.69
N LEU A 34 12.29 -10.93 20.00
CA LEU A 34 12.65 -9.98 18.96
C LEU A 34 11.64 -10.09 17.81
N LEU A 35 11.15 -8.94 17.35
CA LEU A 35 10.23 -8.86 16.23
C LEU A 35 11.06 -8.92 14.94
N SER A 36 11.25 -10.12 14.41
CA SER A 36 11.75 -10.32 13.05
C SER A 36 10.61 -10.43 12.07
N ALA A 37 10.53 -9.47 11.15
CA ALA A 37 10.03 -9.75 9.81
C ALA A 37 11.22 -9.56 8.87
N ASP A 38 12.29 -10.35 9.09
CA ASP A 38 13.52 -10.26 8.29
C ASP A 38 13.18 -10.41 6.81
N LYS A 39 12.26 -11.33 6.52
CA LYS A 39 11.71 -11.56 5.18
C LYS A 39 10.32 -11.00 5.04
N TYR A 40 10.05 -10.48 3.84
CA TYR A 40 8.69 -10.12 3.45
C TYR A 40 7.74 -11.32 3.39
N SER A 41 8.25 -12.56 3.32
CA SER A 41 7.48 -13.81 3.34
C SER A 41 6.90 -14.15 4.71
N ASP A 42 7.48 -13.63 5.78
CA ASP A 42 7.01 -13.90 7.16
C ASP A 42 5.83 -12.99 7.53
N PHE A 43 5.39 -12.14 6.60
CA PHE A 43 4.25 -11.25 6.76
C PHE A 43 3.36 -11.36 5.52
N VAL A 44 2.33 -12.21 5.61
CA VAL A 44 1.34 -12.42 4.56
C VAL A 44 0.04 -11.70 4.93
N VAL A 45 -0.55 -11.03 3.93
CA VAL A 45 -1.80 -10.28 4.08
C VAL A 45 -2.79 -10.69 3.01
N HIS A 46 -3.95 -11.20 3.41
CA HIS A 46 -5.08 -11.44 2.51
C HIS A 46 -6.17 -10.41 2.77
N GLU A 47 -6.64 -9.74 1.72
CA GLU A 47 -7.78 -8.82 1.82
C GLU A 47 -9.05 -9.57 2.20
N ILE A 48 -9.87 -9.02 3.09
CA ILE A 48 -11.23 -9.50 3.34
C ILE A 48 -12.17 -8.63 2.50
N GLY A 49 -12.81 -9.25 1.51
CA GLY A 49 -13.69 -8.58 0.56
C GLY A 49 -14.96 -8.01 1.18
N LYS A 50 -15.78 -7.38 0.34
CA LYS A 50 -17.03 -6.73 0.76
C LYS A 50 -18.05 -7.71 1.33
N GLU A 51 -18.02 -8.96 0.87
CA GLU A 51 -18.95 -10.01 1.30
C GLU A 51 -18.37 -10.81 2.49
N GLY A 52 -17.20 -10.42 3.01
CA GLY A 52 -16.53 -11.08 4.12
C GLY A 52 -15.61 -12.23 3.68
N GLU A 53 -15.43 -12.42 2.37
CA GLU A 53 -14.58 -13.47 1.82
C GLU A 53 -13.09 -13.12 1.96
N THR A 54 -12.28 -14.03 2.49
CA THR A 54 -10.82 -13.89 2.44
C THR A 54 -10.33 -14.16 1.02
N ILE A 55 -9.67 -13.18 0.41
CA ILE A 55 -9.23 -13.23 -0.98
C ILE A 55 -7.93 -14.02 -1.08
N HIS A 56 -7.98 -15.16 -1.77
CA HIS A 56 -6.83 -16.00 -2.10
C HIS A 56 -6.53 -16.01 -3.61
N LEU A 57 -5.27 -16.29 -3.96
CA LEU A 57 -4.88 -16.65 -5.32
C LEU A 57 -4.80 -18.17 -5.42
N ASP A 58 -5.84 -18.80 -5.96
CA ASP A 58 -5.96 -20.27 -6.05
C ASP A 58 -6.39 -20.77 -7.44
N ASP A 59 -6.57 -19.88 -8.41
CA ASP A 59 -6.94 -20.24 -9.77
C ASP A 59 -6.29 -19.33 -10.82
N PHE A 60 -5.69 -19.93 -11.85
CA PHE A 60 -5.16 -19.23 -13.04
C PHE A 60 -6.06 -19.38 -14.28
N SER A 61 -7.17 -20.10 -14.17
CA SER A 61 -8.08 -20.36 -15.29
C SER A 61 -8.67 -19.07 -15.84
N VAL A 62 -8.81 -19.00 -17.15
CA VAL A 62 -9.42 -17.87 -17.84
C VAL A 62 -10.90 -18.20 -18.05
N PRO A 63 -11.86 -17.35 -17.61
CA PRO A 63 -13.26 -17.59 -17.83
C PRO A 63 -13.56 -17.66 -19.32
N VAL A 64 -14.18 -18.78 -19.73
CA VAL A 64 -14.64 -18.99 -21.11
C VAL A 64 -15.85 -18.09 -21.35
N ASP A 65 -15.73 -17.15 -22.29
CA ASP A 65 -16.89 -16.39 -22.75
C ASP A 65 -17.55 -17.10 -23.92
N LYS A 66 -18.89 -17.16 -23.96
CA LYS A 66 -19.63 -17.81 -25.06
C LYS A 66 -19.44 -17.09 -26.40
N GLU A 67 -19.00 -15.83 -26.35
CA GLU A 67 -18.65 -14.99 -27.50
C GLU A 67 -17.14 -14.85 -27.71
N ASP A 68 -16.30 -15.46 -26.86
CA ASP A 68 -14.85 -15.46 -27.10
C ASP A 68 -14.53 -16.34 -28.31
N PRO A 69 -13.50 -15.97 -29.11
CA PRO A 69 -13.01 -16.82 -30.20
C PRO A 69 -12.73 -18.24 -29.68
N PRO A 70 -13.19 -19.32 -30.36
CA PRO A 70 -13.03 -20.71 -29.93
C PRO A 70 -11.59 -21.05 -29.51
N GLU A 71 -11.40 -22.05 -28.64
CA GLU A 71 -10.06 -22.52 -28.23
C GLU A 71 -9.14 -22.84 -29.43
N GLU A 72 -9.73 -23.23 -30.56
CA GLU A 72 -9.05 -23.42 -31.84
C GLU A 72 -8.23 -22.20 -32.29
N ILE A 73 -8.66 -20.97 -31.94
CA ILE A 73 -7.97 -19.72 -32.28
C ILE A 73 -6.62 -19.61 -31.54
N PHE A 74 -6.49 -20.23 -30.37
CA PHE A 74 -5.27 -20.25 -29.57
C PHE A 74 -4.29 -21.36 -29.99
N THR A 75 -4.77 -22.38 -30.71
CA THR A 75 -3.94 -23.47 -31.24
C THR A 75 -3.40 -23.20 -32.65
N VAL A 76 -3.91 -22.18 -33.36
CA VAL A 76 -3.48 -21.88 -34.74
C VAL A 76 -2.03 -21.36 -34.81
N LEU A 77 -1.53 -20.71 -33.76
CA LEU A 77 -0.15 -20.22 -33.72
C LEU A 77 0.77 -21.27 -33.09
N SER A 78 1.86 -21.59 -33.80
CA SER A 78 2.89 -22.50 -33.30
C SER A 78 3.60 -21.90 -32.06
N PRO A 79 4.22 -22.72 -31.20
CA PRO A 79 5.00 -22.23 -30.06
C PRO A 79 6.11 -21.25 -30.48
N GLU A 80 6.75 -21.49 -31.62
CA GLU A 80 7.81 -20.64 -32.18
C GLU A 80 7.26 -19.29 -32.67
N GLU A 81 6.11 -19.30 -33.34
CA GLU A 81 5.43 -18.07 -33.77
C GLU A 81 4.98 -17.23 -32.58
N LYS A 82 4.45 -17.89 -31.53
CA LYS A 82 4.11 -17.23 -30.26
C LYS A 82 5.34 -16.57 -29.66
N GLN A 83 6.47 -17.27 -29.57
CA GLN A 83 7.71 -16.71 -29.03
C GLN A 83 8.17 -15.48 -29.84
N ARG A 84 8.18 -15.57 -31.17
CA ARG A 84 8.57 -14.45 -32.05
C ARG A 84 7.65 -13.24 -31.90
N LEU A 85 6.35 -13.47 -31.71
CA LEU A 85 5.37 -12.41 -31.44
C LEU A 85 5.52 -11.80 -30.04
N GLU A 86 5.83 -12.62 -29.03
CA GLU A 86 6.16 -12.16 -27.67
C GLU A 86 7.40 -11.26 -27.70
N ASP A 87 8.46 -11.70 -28.36
CA ASP A 87 9.69 -10.92 -28.56
C ASP A 87 9.38 -9.61 -29.28
N LEU A 88 8.62 -9.68 -30.38
CA LEU A 88 8.18 -8.49 -31.10
C LEU A 88 7.45 -7.52 -30.18
N GLN A 89 6.54 -8.00 -29.31
CA GLN A 89 5.78 -7.16 -28.39
C GLN A 89 6.66 -6.50 -27.30
N LEU A 90 7.68 -7.20 -26.83
CA LEU A 90 8.59 -6.78 -25.77
C LEU A 90 9.61 -5.71 -26.23
N PHE A 91 10.07 -5.77 -27.48
CA PHE A 91 11.11 -4.85 -27.97
C PHE A 91 10.58 -3.44 -28.30
N LYS A 92 11.41 -2.43 -28.01
CA LYS A 92 11.18 -1.02 -28.37
C LYS A 92 11.40 -0.71 -29.86
N ASN A 93 11.99 -1.64 -30.62
CA ASN A 93 12.23 -1.44 -32.04
C ASN A 93 10.89 -1.57 -32.78
N LYS A 94 10.28 -0.44 -33.13
CA LYS A 94 8.94 -0.36 -33.72
C LYS A 94 8.91 -0.68 -35.22
N GLU A 95 10.03 -1.07 -35.80
CA GLU A 95 10.20 -1.29 -37.24
C GLU A 95 10.19 -2.77 -37.65
N SER A 96 10.37 -3.68 -36.69
CA SER A 96 10.36 -5.13 -36.96
C SER A 96 8.93 -5.66 -37.17
N SER A 97 8.86 -6.76 -37.90
CA SER A 97 7.61 -7.50 -38.16
C SER A 97 7.86 -8.99 -38.14
N VAL A 98 6.83 -9.77 -37.79
CA VAL A 98 6.86 -11.22 -37.79
C VAL A 98 5.87 -11.71 -38.83
N SER A 99 6.34 -12.50 -39.80
CA SER A 99 5.49 -13.17 -40.80
C SER A 99 5.10 -14.55 -40.29
N ILE A 100 3.80 -14.84 -40.34
CA ILE A 100 3.20 -16.15 -40.08
C ILE A 100 2.72 -16.71 -41.42
N GLU A 101 3.23 -17.89 -41.81
CA GLU A 101 2.82 -18.55 -43.05
C GLU A 101 1.45 -19.21 -42.87
N VAL A 102 0.55 -19.03 -43.84
CA VAL A 102 -0.78 -19.65 -43.80
C VAL A 102 -0.73 -20.95 -44.60
N ILE A 103 -0.54 -22.08 -43.91
CA ILE A 103 -0.36 -23.41 -44.52
C ILE A 103 -1.55 -23.80 -45.42
N GLU A 104 -2.77 -23.48 -45.02
CA GLU A 104 -3.98 -23.65 -45.82
C GLU A 104 -4.68 -22.30 -46.05
N ASP A 105 -4.59 -21.78 -47.28
CA ASP A 105 -4.95 -20.40 -47.62
C ASP A 105 -6.47 -20.12 -47.74
N THR A 106 -7.26 -20.47 -46.72
CA THR A 106 -8.69 -20.11 -46.67
C THR A 106 -8.92 -18.73 -46.04
N LYS A 107 -10.01 -18.07 -46.43
CA LYS A 107 -10.38 -16.77 -45.86
C LYS A 107 -10.73 -16.91 -44.36
N GLU A 108 -11.31 -18.03 -43.94
CA GLU A 108 -11.57 -18.28 -42.52
C GLU A 108 -10.26 -18.40 -41.73
N LYS A 109 -9.30 -19.23 -42.16
CA LYS A 109 -8.04 -19.45 -41.43
C LYS A 109 -7.21 -18.16 -41.30
N ARG A 110 -7.11 -17.37 -42.36
CA ARG A 110 -6.46 -16.04 -42.29
C ARG A 110 -7.13 -15.13 -41.25
N THR A 111 -8.46 -15.12 -41.21
CA THR A 111 -9.23 -14.31 -40.27
C THR A 111 -9.02 -14.76 -38.83
N ILE A 112 -8.94 -16.08 -38.60
CA ILE A 112 -8.65 -16.67 -37.30
C ILE A 112 -7.25 -16.25 -36.81
N ILE A 113 -6.21 -16.32 -37.65
CA ILE A 113 -4.85 -15.90 -37.28
C ILE A 113 -4.82 -14.40 -36.92
N HIS A 114 -5.49 -13.56 -37.72
CA HIS A 114 -5.64 -12.13 -37.40
C HIS A 114 -6.27 -11.90 -36.02
N GLN A 115 -7.33 -12.65 -35.68
CA GLN A 115 -8.00 -12.58 -34.39
C GLN A 115 -7.12 -13.09 -33.26
N ALA A 116 -6.41 -14.20 -33.46
CA ALA A 116 -5.49 -14.81 -32.50
C ALA A 116 -4.39 -13.83 -32.09
N VAL A 117 -3.67 -13.26 -33.08
CA VAL A 117 -2.58 -12.31 -32.82
C VAL A 117 -3.10 -11.06 -32.11
N LYS A 118 -4.28 -10.55 -32.51
CA LYS A 118 -4.88 -9.37 -31.90
C LYS A 118 -5.32 -9.59 -30.44
N SER A 119 -5.82 -10.79 -30.14
CA SER A 119 -6.27 -11.16 -28.79
C SER A 119 -5.09 -11.43 -27.85
N LEU A 120 -4.11 -12.21 -28.31
CA LEU A 120 -2.96 -12.65 -27.53
C LEU A 120 -1.87 -11.58 -27.37
N PHE A 121 -1.63 -10.75 -28.40
CA PHE A 121 -0.53 -9.79 -28.43
C PHE A 121 -1.01 -8.35 -28.59
N PRO A 122 -1.56 -7.74 -27.53
CA PRO A 122 -2.03 -6.36 -27.54
C PRO A 122 -0.94 -5.37 -27.98
N GLY A 123 -1.29 -4.50 -28.93
CA GLY A 123 -0.37 -3.49 -29.45
C GLY A 123 0.42 -3.92 -30.69
N LEU A 124 0.19 -5.15 -31.17
CA LEU A 124 0.52 -5.59 -32.51
C LEU A 124 -0.70 -5.45 -33.43
N GLU A 125 -0.45 -5.05 -34.67
CA GLU A 125 -1.39 -5.05 -35.78
C GLU A 125 -0.96 -6.10 -36.80
N THR A 126 -1.90 -6.58 -37.61
CA THR A 126 -1.65 -7.62 -38.59
C THR A 126 -2.19 -7.23 -39.96
N LYS A 127 -1.45 -7.53 -41.01
CA LYS A 127 -1.88 -7.41 -42.41
C LYS A 127 -1.61 -8.69 -43.17
N THR A 128 -2.43 -8.99 -44.16
CA THR A 128 -2.15 -10.08 -45.11
C THR A 128 -1.22 -9.56 -46.20
N GLU A 129 -0.08 -10.19 -46.41
CA GLU A 129 0.82 -9.94 -47.55
C GLU A 129 1.03 -11.22 -48.34
N ASN A 130 1.38 -11.08 -49.62
CA ASN A 130 1.79 -12.19 -50.46
C ASN A 130 3.31 -12.15 -50.58
N GLN A 131 4.01 -13.13 -50.01
CA GLN A 131 5.46 -13.27 -50.09
C GLN A 131 5.74 -14.56 -50.87
N ASP A 132 6.44 -14.43 -52.00
CA ASP A 132 6.88 -15.57 -52.84
C ASP A 132 5.76 -16.55 -53.23
N GLY A 133 4.57 -16.03 -53.54
CA GLY A 133 3.40 -16.82 -53.96
C GLY A 133 2.62 -17.45 -52.80
N LYS A 134 3.02 -17.23 -51.55
CA LYS A 134 2.34 -17.70 -50.35
C LYS A 134 1.74 -16.52 -49.56
N LYS A 135 0.50 -16.67 -49.10
CA LYS A 135 -0.12 -15.65 -48.23
C LYS A 135 0.41 -15.79 -46.81
N CYS A 136 0.95 -14.70 -46.28
CA CYS A 136 1.47 -14.60 -44.93
C CYS A 136 0.70 -13.52 -44.14
N ILE A 137 0.52 -13.76 -42.84
CA ILE A 137 0.01 -12.75 -41.91
C ILE A 137 1.21 -12.08 -41.26
N VAL A 138 1.42 -10.81 -41.59
CA VAL A 138 2.53 -10.03 -41.08
C VAL A 138 2.06 -9.22 -39.88
N ALA A 139 2.57 -9.56 -38.70
CA ALA A 139 2.36 -8.83 -37.46
C ALA A 139 3.43 -7.74 -37.28
N TYR A 140 3.04 -6.53 -36.88
CA TYR A 140 3.93 -5.38 -36.68
C TYR A 140 3.42 -4.49 -35.55
N HIS A 141 4.24 -3.55 -35.06
CA HIS A 141 3.81 -2.64 -33.98
C HIS A 141 2.79 -1.61 -34.45
N ALA A 142 1.68 -1.50 -33.71
CA ALA A 142 0.65 -0.47 -33.93
C ALA A 142 1.16 0.98 -33.79
N ALA A 143 2.36 1.19 -33.26
CA ALA A 143 3.00 2.50 -33.10
C ALA A 143 4.15 2.76 -34.08
N GLY A 144 4.39 1.84 -35.03
CA GLY A 144 5.41 1.98 -36.08
C GLY A 144 4.90 2.80 -37.27
N LYS A 145 5.81 3.23 -38.15
CA LYS A 145 5.46 3.93 -39.42
C LYS A 145 4.52 3.12 -40.32
N LYS A 146 4.48 1.79 -40.15
CA LYS A 146 3.60 0.85 -40.87
C LYS A 146 2.20 0.70 -40.25
N SER A 147 1.88 1.45 -39.19
CA SER A 147 0.55 1.40 -38.52
C SER A 147 -0.58 1.87 -39.43
N LEU A 148 -1.74 1.22 -39.30
CA LEU A 148 -2.96 1.65 -39.98
C LEU A 148 -3.38 3.02 -39.44
N ALA A 149 -3.73 3.95 -40.34
CA ALA A 149 -4.13 5.32 -40.00
C ALA A 149 -5.34 5.43 -39.05
N ASN A 150 -6.11 4.34 -38.89
CA ASN A 150 -7.21 4.23 -37.93
C ASN A 150 -7.25 2.82 -37.31
N PRO A 151 -6.82 2.64 -36.05
CA PRO A 151 -6.94 1.36 -35.36
C PRO A 151 -8.42 0.98 -35.19
N ARG A 152 -8.83 -0.18 -35.73
CA ARG A 152 -10.22 -0.67 -35.56
C ARG A 152 -10.50 -0.94 -34.07
N LYS A 153 -11.54 -0.29 -33.52
CA LYS A 153 -12.00 -0.42 -32.11
C LYS A 153 -12.04 -1.88 -31.67
N HIS A 154 -11.45 -2.17 -30.51
CA HIS A 154 -11.59 -3.46 -29.84
C HIS A 154 -13.07 -3.67 -29.50
N SER A 155 -13.66 -4.77 -30.00
CA SER A 155 -15.04 -5.13 -29.66
C SER A 155 -15.09 -5.61 -28.20
N TRP A 156 -16.02 -5.12 -27.41
CA TRP A 156 -16.29 -5.61 -26.06
C TRP A 156 -17.73 -6.13 -26.05
N PRO A 157 -17.97 -7.44 -25.80
CA PRO A 157 -19.31 -8.00 -25.78
C PRO A 157 -20.22 -7.23 -24.82
N LYS A 158 -21.47 -6.96 -25.24
CA LYS A 158 -22.45 -6.27 -24.37
C LYS A 158 -22.96 -7.17 -23.24
N SER A 159 -22.94 -8.49 -23.47
CA SER A 159 -23.25 -9.54 -22.50
C SER A 159 -22.18 -9.64 -21.39
N ARG A 160 -20.93 -9.28 -21.69
CA ARG A 160 -19.80 -9.30 -20.75
C ARG A 160 -19.81 -8.08 -19.83
N GLY A 161 -19.64 -8.33 -18.53
CA GLY A 161 -19.45 -7.27 -17.54
C GLY A 161 -18.31 -6.32 -17.92
N ASN A 162 -18.50 -5.01 -17.73
CA ASN A 162 -17.53 -4.00 -18.18
C ASN A 162 -16.15 -4.07 -17.51
N TYR A 163 -16.05 -4.72 -16.35
CA TYR A 163 -14.83 -4.80 -15.55
C TYR A 163 -14.38 -6.26 -15.43
N CYS A 164 -13.11 -6.50 -15.71
CA CYS A 164 -12.46 -7.75 -15.30
C CYS A 164 -11.97 -7.58 -13.86
N HIS A 165 -12.56 -8.34 -12.95
CA HIS A 165 -12.11 -8.51 -11.57
C HIS A 165 -11.09 -9.65 -11.56
N PHE A 166 -10.02 -9.48 -10.80
CA PHE A 166 -8.95 -10.47 -10.65
C PHE A 166 -8.28 -10.31 -9.29
N VAL A 167 -7.60 -11.36 -8.85
CA VAL A 167 -6.76 -11.34 -7.65
C VAL A 167 -5.33 -10.99 -8.04
N LEU A 168 -4.76 -10.02 -7.34
CA LEU A 168 -3.36 -9.62 -7.42
C LEU A 168 -2.62 -10.18 -6.21
N TYR A 169 -1.72 -11.13 -6.46
CA TYR A 169 -0.67 -11.55 -5.54
C TYR A 169 0.59 -10.71 -5.84
N LYS A 170 1.18 -10.09 -4.82
CA LYS A 170 2.41 -9.29 -4.95
C LYS A 170 3.38 -9.54 -3.80
N GLU A 171 4.67 -9.49 -4.11
CA GLU A 171 5.76 -9.67 -3.13
C GLU A 171 6.68 -8.45 -3.12
N ASN A 172 6.93 -7.90 -1.94
CA ASN A 172 7.84 -6.75 -1.73
C ASN A 172 7.55 -5.54 -2.65
N LYS A 173 6.28 -5.30 -2.97
CA LYS A 173 5.84 -4.31 -3.97
C LYS A 173 4.62 -3.54 -3.48
N ASP A 174 4.55 -2.26 -3.81
CA ASP A 174 3.39 -1.43 -3.51
C ASP A 174 2.24 -1.71 -4.50
N THR A 175 0.98 -1.57 -4.06
CA THR A 175 -0.20 -1.76 -4.93
C THR A 175 -0.17 -0.85 -6.16
N MET A 176 0.21 0.42 -6.00
CA MET A 176 0.33 1.36 -7.11
C MET A 176 1.52 1.05 -8.02
N ASP A 177 2.62 0.53 -7.48
CA ASP A 177 3.75 0.06 -8.31
C ASP A 177 3.31 -1.11 -9.22
N ALA A 178 2.54 -2.05 -8.69
CA ALA A 178 1.95 -3.14 -9.47
C ALA A 178 0.99 -2.63 -10.55
N ILE A 179 0.07 -1.72 -10.21
CA ILE A 179 -0.86 -1.11 -11.17
C ILE A 179 -0.13 -0.33 -12.26
N ASN A 180 0.89 0.45 -11.90
CA ASN A 180 1.70 1.21 -12.86
C ASN A 180 2.46 0.29 -13.83
N MET A 181 2.96 -0.85 -13.33
CA MET A 181 3.59 -1.88 -14.13
C MET A 181 2.60 -2.52 -15.10
N LEU A 182 1.43 -2.97 -14.62
CA LEU A 182 0.36 -3.52 -15.46
C LEU A 182 -0.11 -2.52 -16.52
N SER A 183 -0.26 -1.26 -16.13
CA SER A 183 -0.66 -0.17 -17.04
C SER A 183 0.32 0.01 -18.20
N LYS A 184 1.63 -0.10 -17.93
CA LYS A 184 2.67 -0.01 -18.97
C LYS A 184 2.60 -1.20 -19.93
N TYR A 185 2.49 -2.42 -19.41
CA TYR A 185 2.39 -3.62 -20.25
C TYR A 185 1.11 -3.64 -21.09
N LEU A 186 -0.03 -3.23 -20.52
CA LEU A 186 -1.32 -3.19 -21.21
C LEU A 186 -1.52 -1.95 -22.08
N ARG A 187 -0.61 -0.97 -22.01
CA ARG A 187 -0.67 0.33 -22.69
C ARG A 187 -1.96 1.12 -22.36
N VAL A 188 -2.33 1.12 -21.08
CA VAL A 188 -3.53 1.80 -20.56
C VAL A 188 -3.17 2.80 -19.45
N LYS A 189 -4.11 3.67 -19.11
CA LYS A 189 -3.93 4.61 -17.99
C LYS A 189 -4.18 3.91 -16.66
N PRO A 190 -3.37 4.14 -15.61
CA PRO A 190 -3.62 3.59 -14.27
C PRO A 190 -5.00 3.86 -13.69
N THR A 191 -5.66 4.95 -14.12
CA THR A 191 -6.99 5.36 -13.67
C THR A 191 -8.12 4.40 -14.04
N ILE A 192 -7.88 3.43 -14.94
CA ILE A 192 -8.88 2.41 -15.28
C ILE A 192 -8.88 1.22 -14.32
N PHE A 193 -7.91 1.16 -13.41
CA PHE A 193 -7.83 0.18 -12.34
C PHE A 193 -8.51 0.72 -11.09
N SER A 194 -9.14 -0.18 -10.34
CA SER A 194 -9.82 0.11 -9.08
C SER A 194 -9.54 -0.99 -8.06
N TYR A 195 -9.52 -0.62 -6.78
CA TYR A 195 -9.17 -1.49 -5.65
C TYR A 195 -9.83 -0.95 -4.37
N MET A 196 -9.96 -1.79 -3.34
CA MET A 196 -10.61 -1.41 -2.08
C MET A 196 -9.64 -0.78 -1.07
N GLY A 197 -8.35 -1.11 -1.15
CA GLY A 197 -7.29 -0.47 -0.38
C GLY A 197 -5.90 -0.79 -0.92
N THR A 198 -4.92 0.03 -0.53
CA THR A 198 -3.49 -0.29 -0.73
C THR A 198 -3.02 -1.27 0.33
N LYS A 199 -2.07 -2.14 -0.01
CA LYS A 199 -1.47 -3.10 0.93
C LYS A 199 0.02 -2.84 1.12
N ASP A 200 0.55 -3.30 2.24
CA ASP A 200 1.94 -3.10 2.63
C ASP A 200 2.92 -3.52 1.54
N LYS A 201 3.99 -2.73 1.38
CA LYS A 201 5.06 -3.04 0.43
C LYS A 201 5.89 -4.23 0.92
N ARG A 202 6.41 -4.18 2.14
CA ARG A 202 7.33 -5.20 2.70
C ARG A 202 6.52 -6.38 3.27
N ALA A 203 5.81 -7.05 2.38
CA ALA A 203 4.93 -8.17 2.68
C ALA A 203 4.68 -8.98 1.41
N ILE A 204 4.13 -10.18 1.58
CA ILE A 204 3.37 -10.86 0.54
C ILE A 204 1.91 -10.49 0.74
N THR A 205 1.25 -9.98 -0.30
CA THR A 205 -0.13 -9.53 -0.15
C THR A 205 -1.00 -9.98 -1.30
N VAL A 206 -2.23 -10.35 -0.97
CA VAL A 206 -3.24 -10.84 -1.91
C VAL A 206 -4.47 -9.95 -1.80
N GLN A 207 -4.87 -9.35 -2.91
CA GLN A 207 -5.99 -8.40 -2.92
C GLN A 207 -6.78 -8.44 -4.22
N LYS A 208 -8.04 -7.99 -4.18
CA LYS A 208 -8.91 -7.92 -5.36
C LYS A 208 -8.66 -6.62 -6.11
N ILE A 209 -8.56 -6.70 -7.43
CA ILE A 209 -8.41 -5.57 -8.35
C ILE A 209 -9.47 -5.68 -9.45
N ALA A 210 -9.96 -4.54 -9.95
CA ALA A 210 -10.83 -4.50 -11.11
C ALA A 210 -10.30 -3.54 -12.17
N VAL A 211 -10.34 -3.93 -13.44
CA VAL A 211 -9.87 -3.15 -14.59
C VAL A 211 -10.96 -3.01 -15.66
N LEU A 212 -11.16 -1.80 -16.17
CA LEU A 212 -12.18 -1.52 -17.18
C LEU A 212 -11.77 -2.06 -18.56
N LYS A 213 -12.62 -2.91 -19.14
CA LYS A 213 -12.53 -3.39 -20.54
C LYS A 213 -11.18 -3.99 -20.94
N ILE A 214 -10.57 -4.77 -20.04
CA ILE A 214 -9.41 -5.63 -20.33
C ILE A 214 -9.83 -7.08 -20.10
N THR A 215 -9.49 -7.96 -21.05
CA THR A 215 -9.87 -9.37 -20.98
C THR A 215 -8.98 -10.15 -20.02
N ALA A 216 -9.53 -11.21 -19.44
CA ALA A 216 -8.81 -12.10 -18.55
C ALA A 216 -7.61 -12.78 -19.25
N GLN A 217 -7.74 -13.16 -20.52
CA GLN A 217 -6.65 -13.71 -21.35
C GLN A 217 -5.42 -12.77 -21.36
N ARG A 218 -5.66 -11.47 -21.58
CA ARG A 218 -4.59 -10.46 -21.61
C ARG A 218 -3.90 -10.31 -20.27
N LEU A 219 -4.62 -10.44 -19.16
CA LEU A 219 -4.05 -10.38 -17.81
C LEU A 219 -3.27 -11.66 -17.49
N ALA A 220 -3.85 -12.83 -17.76
CA ALA A 220 -3.21 -14.13 -17.54
C ALA A 220 -1.89 -14.26 -18.30
N HIS A 221 -1.83 -13.76 -19.55
CA HIS A 221 -0.60 -13.76 -20.34
C HIS A 221 0.57 -12.99 -19.66
N LEU A 222 0.27 -11.92 -18.91
CA LEU A 222 1.30 -11.15 -18.22
C LEU A 222 2.00 -11.95 -17.11
N ASN A 223 1.40 -13.02 -16.57
CA ASN A 223 2.04 -13.83 -15.52
C ASN A 223 3.40 -14.39 -15.93
N LYS A 224 3.66 -14.54 -17.24
CA LYS A 224 4.95 -14.97 -17.80
C LYS A 224 6.08 -13.96 -17.60
N CYS A 225 5.78 -12.67 -17.63
CA CYS A 225 6.78 -11.59 -17.58
C CYS A 225 6.70 -10.73 -16.30
N LEU A 226 5.66 -10.93 -15.47
CA LEU A 226 5.53 -10.24 -14.19
C LEU A 226 6.51 -10.79 -13.16
N MET A 227 7.44 -9.94 -12.75
CA MET A 227 8.34 -10.19 -11.62
C MET A 227 7.67 -9.80 -10.30
N ASN A 228 7.69 -10.71 -9.32
CA ASN A 228 7.12 -10.54 -7.97
C ASN A 228 5.62 -10.20 -7.96
N CYS A 229 4.88 -10.55 -9.01
CA CYS A 229 3.44 -10.45 -9.09
C CYS A 229 2.86 -11.65 -9.84
N LYS A 230 1.67 -12.09 -9.43
CA LYS A 230 0.84 -13.07 -10.13
C LYS A 230 -0.62 -12.62 -10.10
N LEU A 231 -1.33 -12.90 -11.19
CA LEU A 231 -2.72 -12.53 -11.42
C LEU A 231 -3.56 -13.80 -11.61
N GLY A 232 -4.72 -13.88 -10.99
CA GLY A 232 -5.62 -15.04 -11.14
C GLY A 232 -7.04 -14.72 -10.73
N ASN A 233 -7.86 -15.77 -10.54
CA ASN A 233 -9.25 -15.68 -10.10
C ASN A 233 -10.07 -14.68 -10.92
N PHE A 234 -9.97 -14.81 -12.24
CA PHE A 234 -10.56 -13.84 -13.16
C PHE A 234 -12.08 -13.99 -13.23
N SER A 235 -12.79 -12.87 -13.19
CA SER A 235 -14.25 -12.82 -13.39
C SER A 235 -14.67 -11.51 -14.04
N TYR A 236 -15.81 -11.49 -14.73
CA TYR A 236 -16.35 -10.27 -15.32
C TYR A 236 -17.52 -9.74 -14.50
N LYS A 237 -17.48 -8.46 -14.12
CA LYS A 237 -18.55 -7.77 -13.36
C LYS A 237 -18.87 -6.41 -13.96
N ASN A 238 -20.03 -5.87 -13.60
CA ASN A 238 -20.52 -4.60 -14.16
C ASN A 238 -20.03 -3.35 -13.41
N HIS A 239 -19.45 -3.51 -12.23
CA HIS A 239 -19.04 -2.39 -11.36
C HIS A 239 -17.53 -2.43 -11.07
N PRO A 240 -16.90 -1.27 -10.82
CA PRO A 240 -15.55 -1.20 -10.27
C PRO A 240 -15.55 -1.60 -8.78
N LEU A 241 -14.35 -1.65 -8.19
CA LEU A 241 -14.17 -1.67 -6.74
C LEU A 241 -14.10 -0.24 -6.21
N LYS A 242 -14.61 0.03 -5.00
CA LYS A 242 -14.48 1.35 -4.37
C LYS A 242 -13.59 1.28 -3.14
N LEU A 243 -12.82 2.35 -2.93
CA LEU A 243 -11.95 2.50 -1.77
C LEU A 243 -12.77 2.43 -0.49
N GLY A 244 -12.34 1.60 0.47
CA GLY A 244 -13.02 1.42 1.76
C GLY A 244 -14.15 0.38 1.77
N GLU A 245 -14.44 -0.31 0.66
CA GLU A 245 -15.46 -1.38 0.63
C GLU A 245 -15.00 -2.71 1.25
N LEU A 246 -13.71 -2.86 1.55
CA LEU A 246 -13.19 -4.04 2.25
C LEU A 246 -13.71 -4.11 3.69
N GLN A 247 -13.95 -5.33 4.20
CA GLN A 247 -14.28 -5.52 5.61
C GLN A 247 -13.04 -5.60 6.51
N GLY A 248 -11.85 -5.78 5.93
CA GLY A 248 -10.62 -5.88 6.71
C GLY A 248 -9.49 -6.59 5.98
N ASN A 249 -8.51 -7.04 6.74
CA ASN A 249 -7.44 -7.89 6.24
C ASN A 249 -7.18 -9.02 7.22
N HIS A 250 -6.91 -10.20 6.69
CA HIS A 250 -6.41 -11.35 7.42
C HIS A 250 -4.88 -11.35 7.33
N PHE A 251 -4.22 -11.53 8.47
CA PHE A 251 -2.78 -11.50 8.59
C PHE A 251 -2.28 -12.88 9.02
N THR A 252 -1.27 -13.38 8.33
CA THR A 252 -0.45 -14.50 8.79
C THR A 252 0.95 -13.97 9.03
N VAL A 253 1.40 -14.01 10.28
CA VAL A 253 2.65 -13.40 10.74
C VAL A 253 3.50 -14.45 11.42
N GLY A 254 4.73 -14.63 10.95
CA GLY A 254 5.76 -15.41 11.61
C GLY A 254 6.70 -14.48 12.37
N LEU A 255 6.82 -14.68 13.68
CA LEU A 255 7.77 -13.94 14.52
C LEU A 255 8.93 -14.87 14.88
N SER A 256 10.11 -14.56 14.35
CA SER A 256 11.35 -15.29 14.63
C SER A 256 12.35 -14.42 15.42
N VAL A 257 13.32 -15.04 16.10
CA VAL A 257 14.25 -14.35 17.01
C VAL A 257 15.42 -13.70 16.26
N PHE A 258 15.18 -12.85 15.25
CA PHE A 258 16.24 -12.09 14.55
C PHE A 258 15.75 -10.77 13.91
N LEU A 259 15.90 -9.65 14.61
CA LEU A 259 15.95 -8.25 14.09
C LEU A 259 14.86 -7.61 13.19
N LEU A 260 14.54 -6.37 13.62
CA LEU A 260 14.28 -5.11 12.88
C LEU A 260 13.09 -5.02 11.90
N ILE A 261 11.98 -4.45 12.42
CA ILE A 261 11.08 -3.61 11.62
C ILE A 261 11.36 -2.15 11.91
N ILE A 262 12.05 -1.50 10.99
CA ILE A 262 12.35 -0.07 11.02
C ILE A 262 11.12 0.71 10.54
N TRP A 263 10.54 1.57 11.39
CA TRP A 263 9.58 2.60 10.98
C TRP A 263 10.19 3.99 11.12
N TYR A 264 10.38 4.69 9.99
CA TYR A 264 11.06 5.99 9.92
C TYR A 264 10.17 7.22 9.67
N ASN A 265 8.84 7.07 9.52
CA ASN A 265 8.08 8.10 8.78
C ASN A 265 6.90 8.78 9.47
N LEU A 266 6.43 8.35 10.65
CA LEU A 266 5.23 8.98 11.22
C LEU A 266 5.52 10.38 11.82
N THR A 267 6.59 10.53 12.59
CA THR A 267 6.87 11.77 13.34
C THR A 267 7.18 12.97 12.45
N LYS A 268 7.90 12.78 11.35
CA LYS A 268 8.20 13.88 10.42
C LYS A 268 6.93 14.44 9.77
N CYS A 269 5.96 13.58 9.46
CA CYS A 269 4.71 13.99 8.83
C CYS A 269 3.88 14.90 9.75
N VAL A 270 3.90 14.61 11.06
CA VAL A 270 3.23 15.41 12.10
C VAL A 270 3.76 16.85 12.09
N TRP A 271 5.08 17.03 12.14
CA TRP A 271 5.70 18.36 12.16
C TRP A 271 5.48 19.13 10.85
N ILE A 272 5.56 18.44 9.70
CA ILE A 272 5.26 19.06 8.40
C ILE A 272 3.84 19.63 8.41
N PHE A 273 2.87 18.89 8.95
CA PHE A 273 1.51 19.38 8.99
C PHE A 273 1.25 20.46 10.02
N ARG A 274 1.87 20.37 11.21
CA ARG A 274 1.83 21.45 12.20
C ARG A 274 2.24 22.78 11.57
N ALA A 275 3.34 22.78 10.83
CA ALA A 275 3.79 23.94 10.07
C ALA A 275 2.76 24.40 9.02
N ILE A 276 2.10 23.48 8.31
CA ILE A 276 1.03 23.80 7.34
C ILE A 276 -0.18 24.45 8.02
N LEU A 277 -0.66 23.92 9.14
CA LEU A 277 -1.80 24.47 9.87
C LEU A 277 -1.52 25.87 10.42
N GLN A 278 -0.30 26.10 10.89
CA GLN A 278 0.16 27.40 11.36
C GLN A 278 0.47 28.36 10.20
N SER A 279 0.27 27.94 8.94
CA SER A 279 0.66 28.70 7.75
C SER A 279 2.17 29.04 7.70
N ASN A 280 3.01 28.30 8.43
CA ASN A 280 4.47 28.40 8.39
C ASN A 280 5.05 27.59 7.22
N TRP A 281 4.84 28.10 6.01
CA TRP A 281 5.21 27.42 4.77
C TRP A 281 6.72 27.21 4.58
N ASN A 282 7.54 28.08 5.15
CA ASN A 282 9.00 27.95 5.10
C ASN A 282 9.48 26.74 5.90
N GLU A 283 8.96 26.58 7.12
CA GLU A 283 9.26 25.41 7.96
C GLU A 283 8.77 24.12 7.30
N ALA A 284 7.58 24.12 6.68
CA ALA A 284 7.07 22.96 5.95
C ALA A 284 8.00 22.53 4.80
N ILE A 285 8.55 23.49 4.03
CA ILE A 285 9.55 23.19 2.98
C ILE A 285 10.83 22.63 3.60
N ASP A 286 11.35 23.25 4.65
CA ASP A 286 12.60 22.82 5.26
C ASP A 286 12.47 21.43 5.90
N LEU A 287 11.35 21.12 6.54
CA LEU A 287 11.06 19.77 7.03
C LEU A 287 10.97 18.73 5.89
N ILE A 288 10.61 19.15 4.68
CA ILE A 288 10.59 18.29 3.49
C ILE A 288 11.95 18.21 2.80
N LEU A 289 12.80 19.24 2.79
CA LEU A 289 14.01 19.29 1.95
C LEU A 289 15.35 19.39 2.70
N LYS A 290 15.36 19.62 4.02
CA LYS A 290 16.61 19.69 4.81
C LYS A 290 17.34 18.34 4.82
N PRO A 291 18.69 18.32 4.73
CA PRO A 291 19.51 17.12 4.93
C PRO A 291 19.30 16.50 6.31
N ARG A 292 19.38 15.17 6.39
CA ARG A 292 19.13 14.43 7.63
C ARG A 292 20.11 13.26 7.79
N PRO A 293 20.58 12.97 9.01
CA PRO A 293 21.32 11.75 9.28
C PRO A 293 20.38 10.53 9.27
N GLY A 294 20.76 9.45 8.56
CA GLY A 294 20.03 8.19 8.57
C GLY A 294 20.07 7.40 7.25
N VAL A 295 19.29 6.32 7.20
CA VAL A 295 19.17 5.40 6.05
C VAL A 295 18.24 6.00 4.98
N GLU A 296 18.65 7.11 4.36
CA GLU A 296 17.95 7.67 3.19
C GLU A 296 18.54 7.11 1.88
N ARG A 297 17.72 7.05 0.81
CA ARG A 297 18.22 6.63 -0.51
C ARG A 297 19.27 7.64 -1.00
N GLY A 298 20.40 7.17 -1.52
CA GLY A 298 21.53 8.04 -1.90
C GLY A 298 21.16 9.21 -2.84
N SER A 299 20.23 9.03 -3.80
CA SER A 299 19.78 10.14 -4.65
C SER A 299 18.99 11.22 -3.90
N LEU A 300 18.29 10.85 -2.83
CA LEU A 300 17.54 11.79 -2.00
C LEU A 300 18.47 12.60 -1.09
N VAL A 301 19.50 11.94 -0.54
CA VAL A 301 20.55 12.60 0.24
C VAL A 301 21.22 13.70 -0.59
N LYS A 302 21.69 13.35 -1.79
CA LYS A 302 22.30 14.31 -2.74
C LYS A 302 21.37 15.47 -3.07
N CYS A 303 20.08 15.19 -3.27
CA CYS A 303 19.08 16.23 -3.54
C CYS A 303 18.94 17.23 -2.40
N ARG A 304 18.94 16.74 -1.16
CA ARG A 304 18.80 17.58 0.03
C ARG A 304 20.07 18.39 0.30
N GLU A 305 21.23 17.77 0.12
CA GLU A 305 22.53 18.44 0.22
C GLU A 305 22.65 19.56 -0.80
N GLU A 306 22.27 19.30 -2.05
CA GLU A 306 22.29 20.30 -3.12
C GLU A 306 21.30 21.44 -2.86
N TRP A 307 20.10 21.13 -2.35
CA TRP A 307 19.13 22.13 -1.91
C TRP A 307 19.69 23.00 -0.77
N ALA A 308 20.32 22.39 0.23
CA ALA A 308 20.89 23.11 1.37
C ALA A 308 22.02 24.05 0.94
N ARG A 309 22.83 23.63 -0.03
CA ARG A 309 23.97 24.39 -0.56
C ARG A 309 23.55 25.54 -1.48
N THR A 310 22.60 25.31 -2.38
CA THR A 310 22.30 26.25 -3.47
C THR A 310 20.99 27.02 -3.28
N LYS A 311 20.04 26.45 -2.53
CA LYS A 311 18.63 26.87 -2.51
C LYS A 311 18.02 27.04 -3.93
N ASP A 312 18.60 26.37 -4.94
CA ASP A 312 18.12 26.35 -6.31
C ASP A 312 17.25 25.10 -6.53
N PRO A 313 15.93 25.24 -6.77
CA PRO A 313 15.05 24.10 -7.00
C PRO A 313 15.44 23.28 -8.24
N ALA A 314 15.94 23.92 -9.29
CA ALA A 314 16.26 23.26 -10.56
C ALA A 314 17.54 22.42 -10.44
N ALA A 315 18.57 22.92 -9.75
CA ALA A 315 19.78 22.18 -9.45
C ALA A 315 19.47 20.94 -8.59
N ALA A 316 18.75 21.11 -7.48
CA ALA A 316 18.38 20.00 -6.60
C ALA A 316 17.52 18.95 -7.33
N PHE A 317 16.55 19.38 -8.14
CA PHE A 317 15.67 18.46 -8.90
C PHE A 317 16.43 17.57 -9.90
N LYS A 318 17.55 18.04 -10.46
CA LYS A 318 18.37 17.26 -11.40
C LYS A 318 19.07 16.07 -10.74
N THR A 319 19.35 16.14 -9.43
CA THR A 319 20.02 15.06 -8.69
C THR A 319 19.12 13.85 -8.42
N LEU A 320 17.79 14.03 -8.50
CA LEU A 320 16.81 12.98 -8.24
C LEU A 320 16.74 11.97 -9.39
N LEU A 321 17.03 10.70 -9.10
CA LEU A 321 16.79 9.60 -10.03
C LEU A 321 15.29 9.37 -10.27
N GLN A 322 14.49 9.42 -9.20
CA GLN A 322 13.04 9.28 -9.26
C GLN A 322 12.35 10.62 -8.98
N LYS A 323 11.97 11.33 -10.04
CA LYS A 323 11.38 12.68 -9.95
C LYS A 323 9.93 12.72 -9.46
N ARG A 324 9.22 11.58 -9.49
CA ARG A 324 7.82 11.47 -9.02
C ARG A 324 7.73 11.17 -7.52
N CYS A 325 8.64 11.69 -6.70
CA CYS A 325 8.51 11.70 -5.24
C CYS A 325 7.97 13.04 -4.75
N VAL A 326 7.71 13.16 -3.44
CA VAL A 326 7.21 14.41 -2.85
C VAL A 326 8.22 15.55 -3.04
N GLU A 327 9.50 15.29 -2.79
CA GLU A 327 10.58 16.27 -2.94
C GLU A 327 10.70 16.73 -4.39
N GLY A 328 10.63 15.81 -5.35
CA GLY A 328 10.67 16.16 -6.77
C GLY A 328 9.48 17.01 -7.20
N GLN A 329 8.27 16.69 -6.74
CA GLN A 329 7.07 17.49 -7.02
C GLN A 329 7.16 18.89 -6.40
N LEU A 330 7.65 18.98 -5.16
CA LEU A 330 7.86 20.25 -4.47
C LEU A 330 8.92 21.11 -5.18
N LEU A 331 10.08 20.55 -5.50
CA LEU A 331 11.16 21.26 -6.19
C LEU A 331 10.72 21.73 -7.59
N TRP A 332 9.96 20.91 -8.31
CA TRP A 332 9.36 21.32 -9.58
C TRP A 332 8.37 22.47 -9.40
N GLY A 333 7.53 22.42 -8.36
CA GLY A 333 6.64 23.51 -8.00
C GLY A 333 7.40 24.80 -7.63
N LEU A 334 8.46 24.69 -6.83
CA LEU A 334 9.30 25.82 -6.44
C LEU A 334 10.03 26.43 -7.65
N SER A 335 10.48 25.61 -8.59
CA SER A 335 11.06 26.10 -9.85
C SER A 335 10.05 26.87 -10.71
N LYS A 336 8.76 26.53 -10.64
CA LYS A 336 7.70 27.13 -11.45
C LYS A 336 7.10 28.39 -10.83
N TYR A 337 6.88 28.40 -9.52
CA TYR A 337 6.18 29.47 -8.81
C TYR A 337 7.10 30.35 -7.95
N GLY A 338 8.33 29.91 -7.71
CA GLY A 338 9.30 30.59 -6.86
C GLY A 338 8.97 30.54 -5.36
N LEU A 339 9.92 31.01 -4.55
CA LEU A 339 9.79 31.08 -3.08
C LEU A 339 8.78 32.16 -2.61
N LYS A 340 8.33 33.04 -3.50
CA LYS A 340 7.31 34.05 -3.19
C LYS A 340 5.88 33.49 -3.20
N ASN A 341 5.66 32.33 -3.84
CA ASN A 341 4.35 31.69 -3.91
C ASN A 341 4.44 30.20 -3.55
N ILE A 342 4.88 29.96 -2.30
CA ILE A 342 5.10 28.62 -1.76
C ILE A 342 3.84 27.77 -1.77
N VAL A 343 2.68 28.37 -1.47
CA VAL A 343 1.40 27.64 -1.45
C VAL A 343 1.12 27.00 -2.82
N SER A 344 1.34 27.73 -3.91
CA SER A 344 1.15 27.22 -5.27
C SER A 344 2.19 26.14 -5.62
N ALA A 345 3.44 26.31 -5.17
CA ALA A 345 4.48 25.30 -5.33
C ALA A 345 4.15 24.00 -4.57
N PHE A 346 3.71 24.11 -3.31
CA PHE A 346 3.32 22.98 -2.48
C PHE A 346 2.09 22.25 -3.04
N ASN A 347 1.15 22.99 -3.65
CA ASN A 347 -0.02 22.42 -4.31
C ASN A 347 0.30 21.56 -5.55
N MET A 348 1.57 21.54 -6.01
CA MET A 348 2.01 20.59 -7.04
C MET A 348 2.23 19.18 -6.49
N ILE A 349 2.43 19.02 -5.18
CA ILE A 349 2.44 17.72 -4.51
C ILE A 349 1.05 17.11 -4.65
N THR A 350 0.90 15.86 -5.10
CA THR A 350 -0.43 15.24 -5.26
C THR A 350 -1.23 15.26 -3.96
N ARG A 351 -2.55 15.48 -4.09
CA ARG A 351 -3.47 15.66 -2.95
C ARG A 351 -3.33 14.58 -1.88
N ASN A 352 -3.17 13.32 -2.27
CA ASN A 352 -3.04 12.20 -1.32
C ASN A 352 -1.82 12.33 -0.40
N TYR A 353 -0.66 12.77 -0.91
CA TYR A 353 0.52 13.00 -0.06
C TYR A 353 0.33 14.22 0.84
N ARG A 354 -0.38 15.25 0.38
CA ARG A 354 -0.73 16.40 1.25
C ARG A 354 -1.65 15.98 2.39
N LEU A 355 -2.70 15.20 2.09
CA LEU A 355 -3.63 14.65 3.07
C LEU A 355 -2.95 13.68 4.05
N MET A 356 -1.90 12.97 3.63
CA MET A 356 -1.13 12.11 4.53
C MET A 356 -0.50 12.90 5.68
N TYR A 357 0.02 14.10 5.43
CA TYR A 357 0.54 14.97 6.49
C TYR A 357 -0.56 15.34 7.48
N ILE A 358 -1.74 15.70 6.97
CA ILE A 358 -2.93 15.99 7.76
C ILE A 358 -3.27 14.87 8.73
N HIS A 359 -3.49 13.67 8.18
CA HIS A 359 -3.94 12.53 8.95
C HIS A 359 -2.89 12.06 9.95
N SER A 360 -1.60 12.31 9.69
CA SER A 360 -0.54 11.99 10.64
C SER A 360 -0.61 12.82 11.92
N TYR A 361 -0.91 14.13 11.83
CA TYR A 361 -1.09 14.99 13.00
C TYR A 361 -2.37 14.64 13.78
N GLN A 362 -3.49 14.42 13.07
CA GLN A 362 -4.72 13.94 13.71
C GLN A 362 -4.48 12.63 14.48
N SER A 363 -3.69 11.72 13.90
CA SER A 363 -3.31 10.47 14.55
C SER A 363 -2.39 10.68 15.76
N TYR A 364 -1.48 11.65 15.70
CA TYR A 364 -0.59 12.01 16.81
C TYR A 364 -1.38 12.52 18.02
N VAL A 365 -2.30 13.47 17.81
CA VAL A 365 -3.18 13.99 18.87
C VAL A 365 -4.04 12.85 19.42
N TRP A 366 -4.67 12.07 18.55
CA TRP A 366 -5.52 10.95 18.95
C TRP A 366 -4.77 9.91 19.79
N ASN A 367 -3.55 9.53 19.41
CA ASN A 367 -2.74 8.56 20.17
C ASN A 367 -2.48 9.05 21.60
N ASN A 368 -2.09 10.32 21.75
CA ASN A 368 -1.86 10.93 23.07
C ASN A 368 -3.14 10.94 23.91
N MET A 369 -4.25 11.38 23.32
CA MET A 369 -5.53 11.47 24.03
C MET A 369 -6.08 10.10 24.42
N VAL A 370 -5.88 9.07 23.59
CA VAL A 370 -6.22 7.68 23.94
C VAL A 370 -5.33 7.15 25.05
N SER A 371 -4.03 7.42 25.02
CA SER A 371 -3.12 7.01 26.11
C SER A 371 -3.56 7.63 27.44
N GLN A 372 -3.82 8.94 27.47
CA GLN A 372 -4.32 9.64 28.67
C GLN A 372 -5.70 9.10 29.11
N ARG A 373 -6.61 8.82 28.16
CA ARG A 373 -7.92 8.23 28.45
C ARG A 373 -7.80 6.85 29.11
N ILE A 374 -6.87 6.01 28.64
CA ILE A 374 -6.65 4.68 29.23
C ILE A 374 -5.99 4.80 30.60
N GLU A 375 -5.04 5.72 30.78
CA GLU A 375 -4.37 5.96 32.07
C GLU A 375 -5.34 6.46 33.15
N GLU A 376 -6.20 7.42 32.81
CA GLU A 376 -7.12 8.05 33.77
C GLU A 376 -8.32 7.14 34.14
N TYR A 377 -8.87 6.40 33.18
CA TYR A 377 -10.17 5.71 33.35
C TYR A 377 -10.11 4.19 33.12
N GLY A 378 -8.97 3.66 32.67
CA GLY A 378 -8.78 2.24 32.41
C GLY A 378 -9.54 1.71 31.18
N LEU A 379 -9.67 0.38 31.11
CA LEU A 379 -10.23 -0.37 29.97
C LEU A 379 -11.72 -0.67 30.12
N ARG A 380 -12.48 0.28 30.65
CA ARG A 380 -13.95 0.23 30.74
C ARG A 380 -14.59 1.45 30.10
N ALA A 381 -15.83 1.31 29.64
CA ALA A 381 -16.64 2.46 29.26
C ALA A 381 -16.96 3.29 30.51
N VAL A 382 -16.96 4.61 30.38
CA VAL A 382 -17.31 5.55 31.45
C VAL A 382 -18.28 6.62 30.94
N PRO A 383 -19.09 7.25 31.82
CA PRO A 383 -19.95 8.36 31.42
C PRO A 383 -19.15 9.48 30.77
N GLY A 384 -19.68 10.02 29.68
CA GLY A 384 -19.03 11.05 28.86
C GLY A 384 -18.12 10.53 27.73
N ASP A 385 -17.83 9.23 27.68
CA ASP A 385 -17.23 8.59 26.50
C ASP A 385 -18.14 8.74 25.26
N LEU A 386 -17.60 8.47 24.07
CA LEU A 386 -18.37 8.46 22.83
C LEU A 386 -18.54 7.04 22.29
N VAL A 387 -19.71 6.75 21.72
CA VAL A 387 -20.01 5.51 20.96
C VAL A 387 -20.68 5.85 19.63
N LEU A 388 -20.62 4.95 18.65
CA LEU A 388 -21.29 5.13 17.36
C LEU A 388 -22.62 4.37 17.31
N LYS A 389 -23.74 5.09 17.17
CA LYS A 389 -25.08 4.52 16.91
C LYS A 389 -25.50 4.86 15.48
N GLY A 390 -25.57 3.84 14.61
CA GLY A 390 -25.96 4.05 13.20
C GLY A 390 -25.05 4.98 12.40
N GLY A 391 -23.79 5.16 12.84
CA GLY A 391 -22.82 6.09 12.25
C GLY A 391 -22.75 7.46 12.90
N THR A 392 -23.67 7.80 13.80
CA THR A 392 -23.67 9.05 14.57
C THR A 392 -22.98 8.83 15.91
N ALA A 393 -22.05 9.72 16.27
CA ALA A 393 -21.44 9.71 17.59
C ALA A 393 -22.39 10.28 18.64
N VAL A 394 -22.51 9.57 19.76
CA VAL A 394 -23.32 9.97 20.92
C VAL A 394 -22.51 9.78 22.20
N HIS A 395 -22.80 10.59 23.20
CA HIS A 395 -22.23 10.42 24.53
C HIS A 395 -22.86 9.24 25.26
N ILE A 396 -22.05 8.51 26.02
CA ILE A 396 -22.52 7.58 27.05
C ILE A 396 -22.98 8.41 28.25
N GLU A 397 -24.17 8.14 28.77
CA GLU A 397 -24.71 8.79 29.95
C GLU A 397 -24.59 7.83 31.16
N GLU A 398 -24.73 8.33 32.39
CA GLU A 398 -24.57 7.51 33.60
C GLU A 398 -25.55 6.33 33.66
N VAL A 399 -26.74 6.51 33.08
CA VAL A 399 -27.82 5.52 33.10
C VAL A 399 -27.61 4.33 32.16
N ASP A 400 -26.76 4.47 31.12
CA ASP A 400 -26.60 3.44 30.08
C ASP A 400 -25.15 2.96 29.92
N VAL A 401 -24.22 3.37 30.79
CA VAL A 401 -22.81 2.99 30.74
C VAL A 401 -22.58 1.48 30.75
N ASP A 402 -23.37 0.73 31.53
CA ASP A 402 -23.23 -0.72 31.66
C ASP A 402 -23.66 -1.49 30.39
N ASN A 403 -24.34 -0.82 29.46
CA ASN A 403 -24.73 -1.41 28.17
C ASN A 403 -23.59 -1.42 27.15
N TYR A 404 -22.49 -0.71 27.41
CA TYR A 404 -21.38 -0.59 26.47
C TYR A 404 -20.11 -1.23 26.99
N THR A 405 -19.34 -1.75 26.04
CA THR A 405 -17.99 -2.25 26.30
C THR A 405 -16.93 -1.28 25.79
N ILE A 406 -15.70 -1.45 26.27
CA ILE A 406 -14.55 -0.67 25.79
C ILE A 406 -14.30 -0.81 24.27
N HIS A 407 -14.82 -1.88 23.64
CA HIS A 407 -14.71 -2.14 22.20
C HIS A 407 -15.66 -1.29 21.34
N GLU A 408 -16.61 -0.60 21.98
CA GLU A 408 -17.57 0.29 21.34
C GLU A 408 -17.19 1.76 21.49
N VAL A 409 -16.36 2.07 22.50
CA VAL A 409 -15.85 3.41 22.74
C VAL A 409 -15.00 3.89 21.57
N VAL A 410 -15.31 5.09 21.10
CA VAL A 410 -14.59 5.82 20.06
C VAL A 410 -14.02 7.12 20.60
N MET A 411 -12.92 7.56 19.99
CA MET A 411 -12.31 8.86 20.25
C MET A 411 -12.19 9.63 18.93
N PRO A 412 -12.39 10.95 18.93
CA PRO A 412 -12.39 11.74 17.70
C PRO A 412 -10.95 12.02 17.22
N LEU A 413 -10.72 11.87 15.92
CA LEU A 413 -9.67 12.61 15.23
C LEU A 413 -10.09 14.09 15.20
N PRO A 414 -9.25 15.02 15.66
CA PRO A 414 -9.66 16.41 15.83
C PRO A 414 -10.09 17.04 14.50
N GLY A 415 -11.19 17.79 14.53
CA GLY A 415 -11.80 18.42 13.37
C GLY A 415 -13.02 19.29 13.72
N PHE A 416 -13.61 19.93 12.70
CA PHE A 416 -14.73 20.86 12.85
C PHE A 416 -16.12 20.18 12.85
N ASP A 417 -16.19 18.88 12.50
CA ASP A 417 -17.43 18.09 12.35
C ASP A 417 -17.41 16.87 13.29
N VAL A 418 -16.85 17.05 14.49
CA VAL A 418 -16.79 16.03 15.54
C VAL A 418 -17.19 16.60 16.88
N ILE A 419 -17.74 15.74 17.75
CA ILE A 419 -17.93 16.03 19.17
C ILE A 419 -16.78 15.41 19.98
N TYR A 420 -16.48 16.03 21.12
CA TYR A 420 -15.46 15.55 22.04
C TYR A 420 -16.12 14.91 23.28
N PRO A 421 -15.41 14.00 23.98
CA PRO A 421 -15.90 13.42 25.23
C PRO A 421 -16.20 14.48 26.29
N LYS A 422 -17.22 14.26 27.13
CA LYS A 422 -17.65 15.22 28.17
C LYS A 422 -16.78 15.19 29.43
N HIS A 423 -15.93 14.19 29.59
CA HIS A 423 -15.04 14.03 30.74
C HIS A 423 -13.68 14.73 30.50
N LYS A 424 -12.76 14.66 31.47
CA LYS A 424 -11.45 15.37 31.51
C LYS A 424 -10.67 15.38 30.19
N ILE A 425 -10.69 14.28 29.43
CA ILE A 425 -9.98 14.16 28.15
C ILE A 425 -10.45 15.19 27.10
N GLY A 426 -11.72 15.65 27.15
CA GLY A 426 -12.20 16.73 26.30
C GLY A 426 -11.41 18.03 26.49
N GLU A 427 -11.08 18.37 27.74
CA GLU A 427 -10.21 19.51 28.06
C GLU A 427 -8.76 19.23 27.65
N SER A 428 -8.26 18.00 27.82
CA SER A 428 -6.92 17.63 27.37
C SER A 428 -6.73 17.79 25.86
N TYR A 429 -7.77 17.54 25.04
CA TYR A 429 -7.73 17.85 23.60
C TYR A 429 -7.54 19.35 23.36
N LYS A 430 -8.29 20.18 24.09
CA LYS A 430 -8.24 21.64 23.96
C LYS A 430 -6.87 22.18 24.35
N GLU A 431 -6.29 21.69 25.44
CA GLU A 431 -4.94 22.06 25.89
C GLU A 431 -3.87 21.66 24.85
N MET A 432 -3.91 20.42 24.35
CA MET A 432 -2.94 19.94 23.37
C MET A 432 -3.03 20.74 22.07
N LEU A 433 -4.23 20.98 21.54
CA LEU A 433 -4.42 21.78 20.32
C LEU A 433 -4.00 23.24 20.53
N ALA A 434 -4.34 23.83 21.68
CA ALA A 434 -3.94 25.19 22.03
C ALA A 434 -2.40 25.34 22.12
N SER A 435 -1.68 24.33 22.63
CA SER A 435 -0.21 24.31 22.65
C SER A 435 0.43 24.37 21.26
N ASP A 436 -0.34 24.00 20.23
CA ASP A 436 0.03 24.08 18.82
C ASP A 436 -0.59 25.30 18.11
N ASN A 437 -1.17 26.25 18.85
CA ASN A 437 -1.88 27.42 18.34
C ASN A 437 -3.10 27.06 17.46
N LEU A 438 -3.78 25.96 17.77
CA LEU A 438 -5.00 25.52 17.09
C LEU A 438 -6.21 25.69 18.00
N ASP A 439 -7.29 26.21 17.43
CA ASP A 439 -8.57 26.33 18.12
C ASP A 439 -9.45 25.11 17.84
N ILE A 440 -9.73 24.33 18.89
CA ILE A 440 -10.59 23.15 18.83
C ILE A 440 -11.99 23.44 18.26
N ASN A 441 -12.51 24.65 18.46
CA ASN A 441 -13.84 25.05 17.98
C ASN A 441 -13.82 25.54 16.52
N ASN A 442 -12.63 25.80 15.97
CA ASN A 442 -12.48 26.32 14.62
C ASN A 442 -11.29 25.66 13.88
N MET A 443 -11.40 24.36 13.65
CA MET A 443 -10.43 23.57 12.89
C MET A 443 -10.55 23.74 11.36
N LYS A 444 -11.17 24.85 10.90
CA LYS A 444 -11.23 25.21 9.47
C LYS A 444 -9.98 25.98 9.10
N HIS A 445 -9.38 25.60 7.98
CA HIS A 445 -8.20 26.27 7.45
C HIS A 445 -8.60 27.20 6.28
N LYS A 446 -7.90 28.32 6.12
CA LYS A 446 -8.15 29.30 5.03
C LYS A 446 -8.12 28.64 3.65
N ILE A 447 -7.28 27.62 3.49
CA ILE A 447 -7.24 26.74 2.32
C ILE A 447 -8.09 25.51 2.61
N ARG A 448 -9.16 25.34 1.83
CA ARG A 448 -10.16 24.27 1.99
C ARG A 448 -9.54 22.87 2.06
N ASP A 449 -8.50 22.60 1.27
CA ASP A 449 -7.80 21.30 1.22
C ASP A 449 -7.17 20.88 2.56
N TYR A 450 -6.92 21.85 3.47
CA TYR A 450 -6.31 21.61 4.79
C TYR A 450 -7.32 21.74 5.93
N SER A 451 -8.61 21.94 5.63
CA SER A 451 -9.66 21.95 6.65
C SER A 451 -9.97 20.52 7.12
N LEU A 452 -10.13 20.34 8.42
CA LEU A 452 -10.26 19.03 9.05
C LEU A 452 -11.69 18.77 9.48
N SER A 453 -12.43 17.90 8.79
CA SER A 453 -13.75 17.48 9.28
C SER A 453 -13.62 16.71 10.60
N GLY A 454 -12.57 15.89 10.73
CA GLY A 454 -12.47 14.91 11.80
C GLY A 454 -13.17 13.60 11.42
N ALA A 455 -13.02 12.60 12.28
CA ALA A 455 -13.67 11.29 12.18
C ALA A 455 -13.61 10.59 13.55
N TYR A 456 -14.32 9.49 13.73
CA TYR A 456 -14.27 8.71 14.96
C TYR A 456 -13.50 7.41 14.77
N ARG A 457 -12.67 7.06 15.74
CA ARG A 457 -11.87 5.83 15.73
C ARG A 457 -12.04 5.08 17.05
N LYS A 458 -12.29 3.77 16.96
CA LYS A 458 -12.33 2.87 18.13
C LYS A 458 -11.00 2.88 18.87
N ILE A 459 -11.06 2.96 20.20
CA ILE A 459 -9.85 2.98 21.04
C ILE A 459 -9.23 1.60 21.20
N ILE A 460 -10.05 0.55 21.26
CA ILE A 460 -9.61 -0.85 21.34
C ILE A 460 -10.27 -1.65 20.23
N ILE A 461 -9.44 -2.39 19.50
CA ILE A 461 -9.88 -3.33 18.48
C ILE A 461 -9.60 -4.73 19.00
N ARG A 462 -10.64 -5.57 19.00
CA ARG A 462 -10.50 -7.01 19.24
C ARG A 462 -10.25 -7.70 17.89
N PRO A 463 -9.07 -8.28 17.64
CA PRO A 463 -8.85 -9.07 16.44
C PRO A 463 -9.82 -10.27 16.40
N GLN A 464 -10.24 -10.64 15.20
CA GLN A 464 -11.09 -11.81 14.97
C GLN A 464 -10.27 -12.98 14.42
N ASN A 465 -10.81 -14.19 14.46
CA ASN A 465 -10.19 -15.40 13.90
C ASN A 465 -8.73 -15.58 14.32
N VAL A 466 -8.48 -15.40 15.62
CA VAL A 466 -7.12 -15.48 16.18
C VAL A 466 -6.73 -16.93 16.38
N SER A 467 -5.65 -17.37 15.75
CA SER A 467 -4.99 -18.64 16.04
C SER A 467 -3.47 -18.42 16.11
N TRP A 468 -2.77 -19.32 16.79
CA TRP A 468 -1.31 -19.28 16.86
C TRP A 468 -0.75 -20.68 17.02
N GLU A 469 0.50 -20.85 16.60
CA GLU A 469 1.29 -22.06 16.83
C GLU A 469 2.77 -21.72 16.99
N LEU A 470 3.49 -22.56 17.74
CA LEU A 470 4.94 -22.48 17.83
C LEU A 470 5.56 -23.43 16.81
N ILE A 471 6.39 -22.87 15.92
CA ILE A 471 7.09 -23.60 14.88
C ILE A 471 8.56 -23.71 15.27
N GLU A 472 9.11 -24.92 15.24
CA GLU A 472 10.55 -25.13 15.39
C GLU A 472 11.24 -25.13 14.03
N TYR A 473 12.38 -24.45 13.90
CA TYR A 473 13.12 -24.32 12.65
C TYR A 473 14.64 -24.24 12.89
N ASP A 474 15.43 -24.61 11.88
CA ASP A 474 16.90 -24.58 11.94
C ASP A 474 17.51 -23.43 11.13
N ASP A 475 16.99 -23.20 9.92
CA ASP A 475 17.52 -22.19 9.00
C ASP A 475 16.56 -20.98 8.92
N PRO A 476 16.97 -19.80 9.40
CA PRO A 476 16.21 -18.56 9.26
C PRO A 476 15.89 -18.18 7.83
N LYS A 477 16.49 -18.79 6.79
CA LYS A 477 16.19 -18.54 5.36
C LYS A 477 14.98 -19.30 4.85
N ILE A 478 14.55 -20.38 5.51
CA ILE A 478 13.37 -21.16 5.10
C ILE A 478 12.09 -20.41 5.51
N PRO A 479 11.10 -20.25 4.62
CA PRO A 479 9.79 -19.68 4.97
C PRO A 479 9.08 -20.53 6.04
N LEU A 480 8.46 -19.88 7.03
CA LEU A 480 7.78 -20.57 8.14
C LEU A 480 6.43 -21.18 7.75
N PHE A 481 5.81 -20.69 6.67
CA PHE A 481 4.53 -21.16 6.17
C PHE A 481 4.44 -20.97 4.66
N THR A 482 3.54 -21.72 4.02
CA THR A 482 3.34 -21.68 2.56
C THR A 482 2.48 -20.51 2.14
N THR A 483 2.84 -19.90 1.01
CA THR A 483 2.05 -18.86 0.35
C THR A 483 0.98 -19.48 -0.56
N ASP A 484 0.06 -18.65 -1.05
CA ASP A 484 -0.91 -19.05 -2.08
C ASP A 484 -0.22 -19.61 -3.34
N LEU A 485 0.90 -18.99 -3.75
CA LEU A 485 1.68 -19.46 -4.89
C LEU A 485 2.36 -20.80 -4.61
N ASP A 486 2.90 -20.99 -3.40
CA ASP A 486 3.49 -22.27 -3.00
C ASP A 486 2.45 -23.40 -3.02
N LYS A 487 1.22 -23.12 -2.57
CA LYS A 487 0.09 -24.07 -2.61
C LYS A 487 -0.28 -24.44 -4.04
N LEU A 488 -0.34 -23.47 -4.95
CA LEU A 488 -0.60 -23.69 -6.38
C LEU A 488 0.51 -24.52 -7.07
N GLU A 489 1.75 -24.37 -6.61
CA GLU A 489 2.90 -25.16 -7.08
C GLU A 489 2.99 -26.54 -6.40
N GLY A 490 2.06 -26.87 -5.49
CA GLY A 490 2.05 -28.15 -4.76
C GLY A 490 3.18 -28.28 -3.73
N LYS A 491 3.78 -27.16 -3.30
CA LYS A 491 4.83 -27.18 -2.27
C LYS A 491 4.20 -27.42 -0.90
N VAL A 492 4.84 -28.30 -0.14
CA VAL A 492 4.47 -28.61 1.25
C VAL A 492 5.21 -27.70 2.23
N PRO A 493 4.59 -27.36 3.38
CA PRO A 493 5.28 -26.65 4.45
C PRO A 493 6.52 -27.40 4.94
N ALA A 494 7.61 -26.67 5.19
CA ALA A 494 8.81 -27.23 5.79
C ALA A 494 8.59 -27.45 7.30
N THR A 495 7.95 -28.55 7.68
CA THR A 495 7.79 -28.94 9.10
C THR A 495 8.99 -29.78 9.55
N LEU A 496 9.74 -29.28 10.53
CA LEU A 496 10.77 -30.03 11.24
C LEU A 496 10.19 -30.55 12.57
N ALA A 497 10.50 -31.80 12.93
CA ALA A 497 10.03 -32.40 14.18
C ALA A 497 10.76 -31.84 15.43
N ARG A 498 11.99 -31.32 15.26
CA ARG A 498 12.77 -30.57 16.25
C ARG A 498 13.67 -29.57 15.54
N GLY A 499 13.67 -28.33 16.00
CA GLY A 499 14.51 -27.26 15.42
C GLY A 499 15.28 -26.48 16.47
N LYS A 500 16.44 -25.92 16.09
CA LYS A 500 17.32 -25.11 16.94
C LYS A 500 16.67 -23.83 17.44
N TYR A 501 15.73 -23.27 16.67
CA TYR A 501 15.04 -22.03 16.95
C TYR A 501 13.52 -22.25 17.04
N LYS A 502 12.83 -21.33 17.72
CA LYS A 502 11.38 -21.29 17.80
C LYS A 502 10.86 -20.00 17.19
N ALA A 503 9.81 -20.10 16.39
CA ALA A 503 9.05 -18.98 15.86
C ALA A 503 7.60 -19.06 16.31
N LEU A 504 6.97 -17.91 16.57
CA LEU A 504 5.54 -17.81 16.83
C LEU A 504 4.84 -17.45 15.54
N LYS A 505 4.05 -18.38 14.99
CA LYS A 505 3.14 -18.09 13.89
C LYS A 505 1.80 -17.66 14.47
N MET A 506 1.28 -16.54 14.00
CA MET A 506 -0.02 -15.99 14.39
C MET A 506 -0.86 -15.73 13.16
N GLU A 507 -2.15 -16.02 13.26
CA GLU A 507 -3.16 -15.67 12.28
C GLU A 507 -4.25 -14.87 12.97
N PHE A 508 -4.68 -13.76 12.36
CA PHE A 508 -5.73 -12.91 12.89
C PHE A 508 -6.30 -11.96 11.83
N SER A 509 -7.55 -11.57 12.00
CA SER A 509 -8.23 -10.60 11.15
C SER A 509 -8.40 -9.26 11.85
N LEU A 510 -8.14 -8.17 11.13
CA LEU A 510 -8.36 -6.81 11.60
C LEU A 510 -9.28 -6.03 10.65
N PRO A 511 -10.12 -5.12 11.18
CA PRO A 511 -10.92 -4.22 10.37
C PRO A 511 -10.04 -3.23 9.57
N PRO A 512 -10.62 -2.47 8.62
CA PRO A 512 -9.89 -1.46 7.87
C PRO A 512 -9.33 -0.38 8.81
N SER A 513 -8.22 0.25 8.41
CA SER A 513 -7.56 1.31 9.22
C SER A 513 -6.99 0.83 10.56
N ALA A 514 -6.91 -0.48 10.78
CA ALA A 514 -6.16 -1.09 11.89
C ALA A 514 -4.77 -1.55 11.43
N TYR A 515 -3.80 -1.47 12.33
CA TYR A 515 -2.40 -1.79 12.03
C TYR A 515 -1.99 -3.09 12.73
N ALA A 516 -1.62 -4.12 11.97
CA ALA A 516 -1.15 -5.39 12.52
C ALA A 516 0.08 -5.23 13.42
N THR A 517 0.95 -4.25 13.13
CA THR A 517 2.08 -3.90 13.99
C THR A 517 1.68 -3.55 15.42
N MET A 518 0.51 -2.95 15.62
CA MET A 518 0.01 -2.60 16.96
C MET A 518 -0.50 -3.84 17.70
N ALA A 519 -1.12 -4.80 17.00
CA ALA A 519 -1.48 -6.08 17.58
C ALA A 519 -0.23 -6.87 18.00
N ILE A 520 0.79 -6.92 17.13
CA ILE A 520 2.07 -7.57 17.44
C ILE A 520 2.78 -6.89 18.62
N ARG A 521 2.81 -5.54 18.65
CA ARG A 521 3.36 -4.78 19.78
C ARG A 521 2.69 -5.16 21.10
N GLU A 522 1.36 -5.28 21.09
CA GLU A 522 0.61 -5.68 22.29
C GLU A 522 0.93 -7.11 22.74
N VAL A 523 1.18 -8.04 21.81
CA VAL A 523 1.63 -9.40 22.15
C VAL A 523 3.04 -9.38 22.74
N LEU A 524 3.95 -8.61 22.15
CA LEU A 524 5.36 -8.61 22.54
C LEU A 524 5.68 -7.70 23.74
N LYS A 525 4.87 -6.68 24.00
CA LYS A 525 5.13 -5.63 24.99
C LYS A 525 6.48 -4.92 24.77
N LEU A 526 6.98 -4.91 23.53
CA LEU A 526 8.26 -4.30 23.16
C LEU A 526 8.05 -3.02 22.38
N ASP A 527 9.03 -2.12 22.50
CA ASP A 527 8.97 -0.76 21.95
C ASP A 527 8.60 -0.71 20.46
N THR A 528 9.37 -1.15 19.46
CA THR A 528 9.19 -0.84 18.01
C THR A 528 9.91 0.41 17.47
N SER A 529 10.43 1.27 18.33
CA SER A 529 11.32 2.37 17.95
C SER A 529 12.72 1.89 17.58
N ILE A 530 13.35 2.62 16.66
CA ILE A 530 14.68 2.30 16.13
C ILE A 530 15.74 2.26 17.23
N LYS A 531 15.68 3.15 18.23
CA LYS A 531 16.71 3.22 19.30
C LYS A 531 16.64 2.00 20.22
N SER A 532 15.45 1.69 20.73
CA SER A 532 15.22 0.53 21.61
C SER A 532 15.49 -0.79 20.89
N GLN A 533 15.10 -0.90 19.61
CA GLN A 533 15.40 -2.09 18.81
C GLN A 533 16.89 -2.21 18.45
N SER A 534 17.59 -1.10 18.17
CA SER A 534 19.04 -1.13 17.88
C SER A 534 19.86 -1.54 19.10
N GLN A 535 19.46 -1.10 20.30
CA GLN A 535 20.14 -1.46 21.56
C GLN A 535 19.98 -2.94 21.92
N LEU A 536 18.81 -3.53 21.68
CA LEU A 536 18.59 -4.96 21.90
C LEU A 536 19.49 -5.82 21.01
N ASN A 537 19.84 -5.37 19.80
CA ASN A 537 20.68 -6.13 18.87
C ASN A 537 22.14 -6.23 19.32
N THR A 538 22.66 -5.19 20.00
CA THR A 538 24.05 -5.18 20.49
C THR A 538 24.29 -6.13 21.66
N THR A 539 23.25 -6.51 22.40
CA THR A 539 23.40 -7.35 23.60
C THR A 539 23.43 -8.85 23.28
N TRP A 540 22.84 -9.28 22.16
CA TRP A 540 22.77 -10.70 21.73
C TRP A 540 23.88 -11.12 20.75
N LEU A 541 24.66 -10.16 20.23
CA LEU A 541 25.85 -10.42 19.40
C LEU A 541 27.15 -10.55 20.23
N ARG A 542 27.05 -10.75 21.55
CA ARG A 542 28.18 -11.07 22.42
C ARG A 542 28.11 -12.50 22.93
#